data_AF-A0A8J9X7A2-F1
#
_entry.id   AF-A0A8J9X7A2-F1
#
_cell.length_a   1.000
_cell.length_b   1.000
_cell.length_c   1.000
_cell.angle_alpha   90.00
_cell.angle_beta   90.00
_cell.angle_gamma   90.00
#
_symmetry.space_group_name_H-M   'P 1'
#
loop_
_entity.id
_entity.type
_entity.pdbx_description
1 polymer ?
#
loop_
_entity_poly.entity_id
_entity_poly.type
_entity_poly.pdbx_seq_one_letter_code
_entity_poly.pdbx_strand_id
1 'polypeptide(L)'
;MIESEEHRKLSEQDLDREGLWEEHFQSHQDSKPFGPMSVGMDIDFPESNHLYGIPEHASSATLKTTFGENAHFKEPYRLYNLDVFEYELDETMALYGN
;
A
#
# COMPACT_ATOMS: atom_id res chain seq x y z
N MET A 1 22.04 -22.04 5.79
CA MET A 1 20.82 -22.39 6.54
C MET A 1 19.94 -21.17 6.42
N ILE A 2 19.05 -21.15 5.42
CA ILE A 2 18.18 -20.01 5.17
C ILE A 2 16.89 -20.35 5.92
N GLU A 3 16.67 -19.68 7.04
CA GLU A 3 15.41 -19.76 7.76
C GLU A 3 14.34 -19.16 6.84
N SER A 4 13.38 -20.00 6.44
CA SER A 4 12.17 -19.54 5.76
C SER A 4 11.36 -18.74 6.76
N GLU A 5 11.35 -17.42 6.63
CA GLU A 5 10.43 -16.58 7.40
C GLU A 5 9.00 -17.02 7.13
N GLU A 6 8.28 -17.29 8.21
CA GLU A 6 6.89 -17.74 8.18
C GLU A 6 6.03 -16.59 7.63
N HIS A 7 5.61 -16.67 6.36
CA HIS A 7 4.64 -15.72 5.81
C HIS A 7 3.45 -15.65 6.76
N ARG A 8 3.25 -14.49 7.40
CA ARG A 8 2.26 -14.24 8.44
C ARG A 8 0.85 -14.58 7.95
N LYS A 9 0.41 -15.82 8.14
CA LYS A 9 -0.99 -16.21 7.96
C LYS A 9 -1.77 -15.66 9.15
N LEU A 10 -2.63 -14.69 8.91
CA LEU A 10 -3.62 -14.25 9.89
C LEU A 10 -4.50 -15.45 10.26
N SER A 11 -4.67 -15.70 11.56
CA SER A 11 -5.61 -16.72 12.02
C SER A 11 -7.04 -16.21 11.81
N GLU A 12 -8.03 -17.10 11.63
CA GLU A 12 -9.43 -16.68 11.47
C GLU A 12 -9.97 -15.85 12.64
N GLN A 13 -9.34 -15.97 13.81
CA GLN A 13 -9.69 -15.24 15.03
C GLN A 13 -9.13 -13.81 15.04
N ASP A 14 -8.07 -13.55 14.29
CA ASP A 14 -7.42 -12.23 14.18
C ASP A 14 -7.93 -11.41 12.99
N LEU A 15 -8.83 -11.98 12.18
CA LEU A 15 -9.41 -11.28 11.03
C LEU A 15 -10.42 -10.23 11.51
N ASP A 16 -10.03 -8.97 11.38
CA ASP A 16 -10.98 -7.87 11.43
C ASP A 16 -11.98 -8.03 10.28
N ARG A 17 -13.26 -7.98 10.62
CA ARG A 17 -14.37 -8.15 9.68
C ARG A 17 -15.01 -6.83 9.28
N GLU A 18 -14.61 -5.74 9.91
CA GLU A 18 -15.06 -4.40 9.55
C GLU A 18 -14.65 -4.07 8.10
N GLY A 19 -15.57 -3.52 7.31
CA GLY A 19 -15.30 -3.14 5.92
C GLY A 19 -15.06 -4.29 4.92
N LEU A 20 -15.18 -5.57 5.31
CA LEU A 20 -15.04 -6.69 4.36
C LEU A 20 -16.11 -6.70 3.26
N TRP A 21 -17.29 -6.15 3.57
CA TRP A 21 -18.40 -5.98 2.64
C TRP A 21 -18.64 -4.49 2.42
N GLU A 22 -19.84 -4.02 2.72
CA GLU A 22 -20.21 -2.63 2.58
C GLU A 22 -19.29 -1.72 3.38
N GLU A 23 -18.81 -0.66 2.74
CA GLU A 23 -17.90 0.32 3.34
C GLU A 23 -18.36 1.75 3.03
N HIS A 24 -17.95 2.69 3.88
CA HIS A 24 -18.30 4.10 3.73
C HIS A 24 -17.03 4.95 3.69
N PHE A 25 -16.96 5.84 2.71
CA PHE A 25 -15.93 6.87 2.64
C PHE A 25 -16.58 8.24 2.49
N GLN A 26 -16.47 9.05 3.55
CA GLN A 26 -17.20 10.32 3.67
C GLN A 26 -18.71 10.11 3.44
N SER A 27 -19.30 10.76 2.44
CA SER A 27 -20.71 10.60 2.09
C SER A 27 -21.01 9.44 1.12
N HIS A 28 -19.99 8.71 0.68
CA HIS A 28 -20.13 7.66 -0.32
C HIS A 28 -20.18 6.28 0.34
N GLN A 29 -21.12 5.45 -0.11
CA GLN A 29 -21.30 4.08 0.35
C GLN A 29 -20.99 3.14 -0.82
N ASP A 30 -20.02 2.25 -0.65
CA ASP A 30 -19.76 1.14 -1.57
C ASP A 30 -20.44 -0.12 -1.03
N SER A 31 -21.36 -0.68 -1.81
CA SER A 31 -22.10 -1.90 -1.47
C SER A 31 -21.28 -3.19 -1.53
N LYS A 32 -20.14 -3.20 -2.23
CA LYS A 32 -19.21 -4.34 -2.37
C LYS A 32 -19.90 -5.72 -2.50
N PRO A 33 -20.70 -5.96 -3.55
CA PRO A 33 -21.55 -7.16 -3.68
C PRO A 33 -20.78 -8.49 -3.77
N PHE A 34 -19.48 -8.42 -4.09
CA PHE A 34 -18.59 -9.59 -4.20
C PHE A 34 -17.67 -9.76 -2.97
N GLY A 35 -17.77 -8.87 -1.99
CA GLY A 35 -16.95 -8.93 -0.78
C GLY A 35 -15.44 -8.79 -1.05
N PRO A 36 -14.58 -9.36 -0.18
CA PRO A 36 -13.13 -9.22 -0.27
C PRO A 36 -12.55 -9.95 -1.48
N MET A 37 -11.88 -9.21 -2.37
CA MET A 37 -11.28 -9.72 -3.61
C MET A 37 -9.87 -9.16 -3.87
N SER A 38 -9.16 -8.70 -2.83
CA SER A 38 -7.80 -8.18 -2.95
C SER A 38 -6.78 -9.30 -3.22
N VAL A 39 -5.75 -8.99 -3.99
CA VAL A 39 -4.60 -9.87 -4.22
C VAL A 39 -3.32 -9.17 -3.75
N GLY A 40 -2.40 -9.93 -3.17
CA GLY A 40 -1.10 -9.44 -2.69
C GLY A 40 -0.01 -10.47 -2.95
N MET A 41 1.20 -9.98 -3.18
CA MET A 41 2.41 -10.79 -3.39
C MET A 41 3.63 -10.02 -2.90
N ASP A 42 4.53 -10.73 -2.22
CA ASP A 42 5.84 -10.20 -1.82
C ASP A 42 6.89 -10.53 -2.89
N ILE A 43 7.79 -9.58 -3.17
CA ILE A 43 8.88 -9.74 -4.16
C ILE A 43 10.17 -9.21 -3.55
N ASP A 44 11.17 -10.09 -3.44
CA ASP A 44 12.48 -9.76 -2.89
C ASP A 44 13.52 -9.44 -3.99
N PHE A 45 14.33 -8.41 -3.74
CA PHE A 45 15.41 -7.97 -4.63
C PHE A 45 16.78 -8.08 -3.92
N PRO A 46 17.38 -9.28 -3.80
CA PRO A 46 18.52 -9.53 -2.91
C PRO A 46 19.81 -8.77 -3.25
N GLU A 47 19.99 -8.39 -4.52
CA GLU A 47 21.19 -7.69 -5.00
C GLU A 47 20.94 -6.21 -5.32
N SER A 48 19.72 -5.71 -5.07
CA SER A 48 19.38 -4.32 -5.31
C SER A 48 19.31 -3.52 -4.01
N ASN A 49 20.12 -2.47 -3.93
CA ASN A 49 20.05 -1.52 -2.81
C ASN A 49 19.02 -0.41 -3.03
N HIS A 50 18.53 -0.24 -4.27
CA HIS A 50 17.67 0.88 -4.66
C HIS A 50 16.60 0.42 -5.65
N LEU A 51 15.35 0.79 -5.39
CA LEU A 51 14.23 0.59 -6.30
C LEU A 51 13.74 1.95 -6.84
N TYR A 52 13.15 1.93 -8.03
CA TYR A 52 12.69 3.10 -8.76
C TYR A 52 11.38 2.75 -9.48
N GLY A 53 10.62 3.77 -9.87
CA GLY A 53 9.40 3.60 -10.67
C GLY A 53 8.16 3.87 -9.85
N ILE A 54 7.10 3.11 -10.11
CA ILE A 54 5.73 3.30 -9.56
C ILE A 54 5.30 4.78 -9.51
N PRO A 55 5.41 5.54 -10.62
CA PRO A 55 4.86 6.90 -10.66
C PRO A 55 3.33 6.83 -10.50
N GLU A 56 2.63 7.92 -10.20
CA GLU A 56 3.12 9.29 -10.02
C GLU A 56 3.11 9.68 -8.53
N HIS A 57 4.29 10.05 -8.00
CA HIS A 57 4.46 10.58 -6.64
C HIS A 57 5.40 11.78 -6.63
N ALA A 58 5.11 12.76 -5.78
CA ALA A 58 5.97 13.91 -5.53
C ALA A 58 7.13 13.57 -4.57
N SER A 59 7.84 12.47 -4.84
CA SER A 59 8.92 11.92 -4.00
C SER A 59 10.25 11.85 -4.77
N SER A 60 11.33 11.46 -4.10
CA SER A 60 12.60 11.13 -4.75
C SER A 60 12.45 10.01 -5.78
N ALA A 61 13.33 10.01 -6.79
CA ALA A 61 13.36 8.95 -7.81
C ALA A 61 13.63 7.56 -7.21
N THR A 62 14.53 7.48 -6.24
CA THR A 62 14.72 6.27 -5.43
C THR A 62 13.56 6.13 -4.46
N LEU A 63 12.90 4.98 -4.46
CA LEU A 63 11.83 4.64 -3.54
C LEU A 63 12.38 4.53 -2.12
N LYS A 64 11.65 5.12 -1.16
CA LYS A 64 12.00 5.11 0.25
C LYS A 64 11.23 4.01 0.98
N THR A 65 11.79 3.52 2.08
CA THR A 65 11.17 2.48 2.90
C THR A 65 9.87 2.98 3.54
N THR A 66 8.80 2.19 3.40
CA THR A 66 7.45 2.47 3.94
C THR A 66 7.07 1.56 5.12
N PHE A 67 7.99 0.71 5.60
CA PHE A 67 7.74 -0.28 6.65
C PHE A 67 8.92 -0.42 7.62
N GLY A 68 8.61 -0.61 8.91
CA GLY A 68 9.60 -0.76 10.00
C GLY A 68 9.82 0.52 10.81
N GLU A 69 10.52 0.40 11.93
CA GLU A 69 10.72 1.50 12.91
C GLU A 69 11.46 2.70 12.31
N ASN A 70 12.34 2.47 11.34
CA ASN A 70 13.14 3.49 10.67
C ASN A 70 12.62 3.82 9.26
N ALA A 71 11.37 3.49 8.95
CA ALA A 71 10.78 3.83 7.66
C ALA A 71 10.69 5.34 7.48
N HIS A 72 10.97 5.80 6.26
CA HIS A 72 10.84 7.22 5.93
C HIS A 72 9.37 7.62 5.86
N PHE A 73 8.55 6.77 5.25
CA PHE A 73 7.11 6.95 5.15
C PHE A 73 6.38 5.97 6.05
N LYS A 74 5.25 6.40 6.61
CA LYS A 74 4.39 5.55 7.45
C LYS A 74 3.34 4.80 6.64
N GLU A 75 3.02 5.33 5.47
CA GLU A 75 2.02 4.79 4.55
C GLU A 75 2.70 4.20 3.31
N PRO A 76 2.08 3.20 2.65
CA PRO A 76 2.59 2.64 1.41
C PRO A 76 2.40 3.62 0.24
N TYR A 77 3.25 3.50 -0.79
CA TYR A 77 3.02 4.16 -2.07
C TYR A 77 1.67 3.73 -2.65
N ARG A 78 0.77 4.69 -2.84
CA ARG A 78 -0.58 4.42 -3.34
C ARG A 78 -0.63 4.63 -4.84
N LEU A 79 -1.14 3.63 -5.56
CA LEU A 79 -1.40 3.70 -7.00
C LEU A 79 -2.91 3.69 -7.24
N TYR A 80 -3.50 4.89 -7.29
CA TYR A 80 -4.91 5.08 -7.56
C TYR A 80 -5.11 6.48 -8.12
N ASN A 81 -5.51 6.63 -9.39
CA ASN A 81 -5.61 7.95 -10.02
C ASN A 81 -6.58 8.84 -9.24
N LEU A 82 -6.08 9.95 -8.70
CA LEU A 82 -6.84 10.92 -7.92
C LEU A 82 -6.59 12.34 -8.41
N ASP A 83 -7.62 13.18 -8.28
CA ASP A 83 -7.47 14.62 -8.40
C ASP A 83 -7.14 15.19 -7.02
N VAL A 84 -5.86 15.44 -6.78
CA VAL A 84 -5.36 15.96 -5.50
C VAL A 84 -5.17 17.47 -5.60
N PHE A 85 -5.95 18.23 -4.83
CA PHE A 85 -5.79 19.67 -4.71
C PHE A 85 -4.54 19.98 -3.86
N GLU A 86 -3.68 20.88 -4.34
CA GLU A 86 -2.46 21.34 -3.65
C GLU A 86 -1.63 20.18 -3.07
N TYR A 87 -1.13 19.30 -3.96
CA TYR A 87 -0.31 18.17 -3.54
C TYR A 87 0.93 18.60 -2.73
N GLU A 88 1.22 17.83 -1.69
CA GLU A 88 2.42 18.03 -0.86
C GLU A 88 3.64 17.33 -1.50
N LEU A 89 4.84 17.81 -1.16
CA LEU A 89 6.09 17.21 -1.59
C LEU A 89 6.58 16.22 -0.55
N ASP A 90 7.31 15.21 -1.02
CA ASP A 90 7.88 14.13 -0.22
C ASP A 90 6.81 13.32 0.52
N GLU A 91 5.83 12.80 -0.24
CA GLU A 91 4.69 12.02 0.26
C GLU A 91 4.38 10.84 -0.69
N THR A 92 3.71 9.83 -0.15
CA THR A 92 3.31 8.55 -0.80
C THR A 92 1.89 8.54 -1.36
N MET A 93 1.17 9.65 -1.19
CA MET A 93 -0.19 9.85 -1.68
C MET A 93 -0.26 9.73 -3.20
N ALA A 94 -1.28 9.02 -3.70
CA ALA A 94 -1.49 8.85 -5.12
C ALA A 94 -1.81 10.18 -5.81
N LEU A 95 -1.27 10.38 -7.01
CA LEU A 95 -1.54 11.54 -7.85
C LEU A 95 -2.37 11.15 -9.09
N TYR A 96 -2.19 11.85 -10.20
CA TYR A 96 -3.10 11.84 -11.33
C TYR A 96 -2.95 10.61 -12.25
N GLY A 97 -1.77 9.97 -12.25
CA GLY A 97 -1.44 8.84 -13.11
C GLY A 97 -0.67 7.73 -12.41
N ASN A 98 -0.69 6.54 -13.05
CA ASN A 98 0.06 5.34 -12.65
C ASN A 98 0.62 4.62 -13.89
#